data_AF-A0A6B2LGM9-F1
#
_entry.id   AF-A0A6B2LGM9-F1
#
_cell.length_a   1.000
_cell.length_b   1.000
_cell.length_c   1.000
_cell.angle_alpha   90.00
_cell.angle_beta   90.00
_cell.angle_gamma   90.00
#
_symmetry.space_group_name_H-M   'P 1'
#
loop_
_entity.id
_entity.type
_entity.pdbx_description
1 polymer ?
#
loop_
_entity_poly.entity_id
_entity_poly.type
_entity_poly.pdbx_seq_one_letter_code
_entity_poly.pdbx_strand_id
1 'polypeptide(L)'
;MTCQSCAEEIKKILFGLEGVVEVQVDVPAQRVIVDGTLSSHLLVEKLGEAGRQAVIYGRSATNSGNLGAAVCQFTGPKIFGVVFFIQVSENTCVIETTLDGLPGGKHGYVIHMFGDLSQDYGRLGPHYNPLGKPHGNAANGNSECHAGDLGNLVVGEDGKVVDRKTSHLIQVPMIIGRSIGIYEEEDHLTCGGDDDGGLKTLLAAAVIARSAGVLENQKRVCLCDGTTLWENKNKS
;
A
#
# COMPACT_ATOMS: atom_id res chain seq x y z
N MET A 1 -16.42 -10.41 -14.72
CA MET A 1 -17.69 -11.11 -14.37
C MET A 1 -18.72 -10.84 -15.45
N THR A 2 -19.46 -11.85 -15.92
CA THR A 2 -20.39 -11.69 -17.06
C THR A 2 -21.81 -12.15 -16.77
N CYS A 3 -22.06 -12.69 -15.57
CA CYS A 3 -23.28 -13.40 -15.25
C CYS A 3 -23.72 -13.17 -13.79
N GLN A 4 -25.03 -13.30 -13.52
CA GLN A 4 -25.57 -13.10 -12.17
C GLN A 4 -25.09 -14.17 -11.18
N SER A 5 -24.98 -15.43 -11.61
CA SER A 5 -24.43 -16.50 -10.76
C SER A 5 -22.96 -16.25 -10.40
N CYS A 6 -22.18 -15.66 -11.32
CA CYS A 6 -20.81 -15.23 -11.07
C CYS A 6 -20.77 -14.18 -9.95
N ALA A 7 -21.73 -13.25 -9.92
CA ALA A 7 -21.82 -12.19 -8.92
C ALA A 7 -22.19 -12.73 -7.53
N GLU A 8 -23.14 -13.67 -7.48
CA GLU A 8 -23.56 -14.33 -6.25
C GLU A 8 -22.43 -15.15 -5.62
N GLU A 9 -21.65 -15.87 -6.45
CA GLU A 9 -20.49 -16.62 -6.00
C GLU A 9 -19.41 -15.71 -5.41
N ILE A 10 -19.08 -14.61 -6.10
CA ILE A 10 -18.15 -13.59 -5.60
C ILE A 10 -18.64 -13.01 -4.26
N LYS A 11 -19.92 -12.65 -4.19
CA LYS A 11 -20.52 -12.10 -2.96
C LYS A 11 -20.43 -13.10 -1.82
N LYS A 12 -20.72 -14.38 -2.07
CA LYS A 12 -20.63 -15.45 -1.07
C LYS A 12 -19.21 -15.67 -0.57
N ILE A 13 -18.22 -15.69 -1.47
CA ILE A 13 -16.80 -15.85 -1.11
C ILE A 13 -16.38 -14.71 -0.18
N LEU A 14 -16.62 -13.46 -0.59
CA LEU A 14 -16.12 -12.29 0.11
C LEU A 14 -16.85 -12.03 1.44
N PHE A 15 -18.17 -12.20 1.47
CA PHE A 15 -18.95 -12.02 2.69
C PHE A 15 -18.66 -13.07 3.76
N GLY A 16 -18.09 -14.22 3.38
CA GLY A 16 -17.64 -15.25 4.32
C GLY A 16 -16.30 -14.94 5.01
N LEU A 17 -15.62 -13.87 4.62
CA LEU A 17 -14.31 -13.51 5.18
C LEU A 17 -14.47 -12.63 6.41
N GLU A 18 -13.72 -12.94 7.47
CA GLU A 18 -13.69 -12.13 8.68
C GLU A 18 -13.19 -10.70 8.38
N GLY A 19 -13.87 -9.70 8.95
CA GLY A 19 -13.55 -8.29 8.72
C GLY A 19 -14.21 -7.68 7.48
N VAL A 20 -14.95 -8.45 6.67
CA VAL A 20 -15.83 -7.91 5.62
C VAL A 20 -17.20 -7.59 6.21
N VAL A 21 -17.68 -6.36 5.98
CA VAL A 21 -18.95 -5.84 6.49
C VAL A 21 -20.02 -5.83 5.41
N GLU A 22 -19.67 -5.34 4.21
CA GLU A 22 -20.59 -5.26 3.09
C GLU A 22 -19.89 -5.59 1.78
N VAL A 23 -20.62 -6.22 0.85
CA VAL A 23 -20.16 -6.51 -0.50
C VAL A 23 -21.25 -6.12 -1.50
N GLN A 24 -20.94 -5.14 -2.35
CA GLN A 24 -21.77 -4.70 -3.45
C GLN A 24 -21.12 -5.15 -4.76
N VAL A 25 -21.91 -5.80 -5.63
CA VAL A 25 -21.43 -6.29 -6.92
C VAL A 25 -22.24 -5.64 -8.04
N ASP A 26 -21.55 -4.97 -8.94
CA ASP A 26 -22.10 -4.33 -10.14
C ASP A 26 -21.62 -5.13 -11.36
N VAL A 27 -22.50 -5.99 -11.90
CA VAL A 27 -22.18 -6.84 -13.05
C VAL A 27 -21.97 -6.02 -14.33
N PRO A 28 -22.86 -5.06 -14.70
CA PRO A 28 -22.63 -4.18 -15.85
C PRO A 28 -21.30 -3.44 -15.82
N ALA A 29 -20.88 -2.95 -14.65
CA ALA A 29 -19.60 -2.26 -14.49
C ALA A 29 -18.44 -3.21 -14.15
N GLN A 30 -18.69 -4.51 -14.06
CA GLN A 30 -17.75 -5.56 -13.66
C GLN A 30 -16.96 -5.24 -12.39
N ARG A 31 -17.67 -4.74 -11.38
CA ARG A 31 -17.08 -4.12 -10.20
C ARG A 31 -17.59 -4.78 -8.93
N VAL A 32 -16.69 -4.88 -7.96
CA VAL A 32 -17.01 -5.25 -6.58
C VAL A 32 -16.55 -4.10 -5.69
N ILE A 33 -17.44 -3.66 -4.81
CA ILE A 33 -17.12 -2.74 -3.72
C ILE A 33 -17.22 -3.56 -2.44
N VAL A 34 -16.18 -3.50 -1.61
CA VAL A 34 -16.10 -4.21 -0.35
C VAL A 34 -15.86 -3.20 0.74
N ASP A 35 -16.74 -3.17 1.73
CA ASP A 35 -16.56 -2.40 2.95
C ASP A 35 -16.11 -3.34 4.05
N GLY A 36 -15.05 -2.96 4.76
CA GLY A 36 -14.47 -3.80 5.81
C GLY A 36 -13.10 -3.34 6.30
N THR A 37 -12.55 -4.13 7.21
CA THR A 37 -11.21 -3.95 7.79
C THR A 37 -10.20 -4.96 7.23
N LEU A 38 -10.66 -5.95 6.48
CA LEU A 38 -9.82 -6.95 5.84
C LEU A 38 -8.87 -6.31 4.82
N SER A 39 -7.62 -6.79 4.78
CA SER A 39 -6.64 -6.24 3.86
C SER A 39 -7.04 -6.52 2.41
N SER A 40 -6.73 -5.55 1.54
CA SER A 40 -7.05 -5.65 0.12
C SER A 40 -6.36 -6.82 -0.58
N HIS A 41 -5.15 -7.19 -0.13
CA HIS A 41 -4.42 -8.35 -0.62
C HIS A 41 -5.21 -9.65 -0.37
N LEU A 42 -5.72 -9.87 0.84
CA LEU A 42 -6.47 -11.08 1.19
C LEU A 42 -7.77 -11.19 0.38
N LEU A 43 -8.42 -10.07 0.08
CA LEU A 43 -9.59 -10.05 -0.82
C LEU A 43 -9.24 -10.56 -2.23
N VAL A 44 -8.15 -10.05 -2.80
CA VAL A 44 -7.69 -10.43 -4.15
C VAL A 44 -7.18 -11.87 -4.16
N GLU A 45 -6.45 -12.29 -3.14
CA GLU A 45 -5.95 -13.66 -2.99
C GLU A 45 -7.10 -14.66 -2.91
N LYS A 46 -8.13 -14.41 -2.09
CA LYS A 46 -9.29 -15.30 -1.96
C LYS A 46 -10.12 -15.38 -3.24
N LEU A 47 -10.19 -14.31 -4.01
CA LEU A 47 -10.77 -14.35 -5.35
C LEU A 47 -9.90 -15.16 -6.31
N GLY A 48 -8.57 -15.02 -6.23
CA GLY A 48 -7.61 -15.78 -7.03
C GLY A 48 -7.66 -17.29 -6.78
N GLU A 49 -7.76 -17.71 -5.51
CA GLU A 49 -7.98 -19.12 -5.10
C GLU A 49 -9.27 -19.70 -5.72
N ALA A 50 -10.30 -18.85 -5.89
CA ALA A 50 -11.55 -19.21 -6.56
C ALA A 50 -11.48 -19.10 -8.10
N GLY A 51 -10.29 -18.92 -8.68
CA GLY A 51 -10.08 -18.78 -10.13
C GLY A 51 -10.57 -17.45 -10.70
N ARG A 52 -10.71 -16.41 -9.88
CA ARG A 52 -11.16 -15.07 -10.29
C ARG A 52 -10.01 -14.08 -10.18
N GLN A 53 -9.56 -13.57 -11.33
CA GLN A 53 -8.62 -12.45 -11.35
C GLN A 53 -9.34 -11.16 -10.94
N ALA A 54 -8.76 -10.42 -10.01
CA ALA A 54 -9.27 -9.15 -9.51
C ALA A 54 -8.14 -8.12 -9.42
N VAL A 55 -8.47 -6.87 -9.69
CA VAL A 55 -7.54 -5.74 -9.60
C VAL A 55 -8.18 -4.64 -8.76
N ILE A 56 -7.40 -4.07 -7.85
CA ILE A 56 -7.82 -2.93 -7.02
C ILE A 56 -7.65 -1.65 -7.84
N TYR A 57 -8.74 -0.92 -8.08
CA TYR A 57 -8.73 0.33 -8.87
C TYR A 57 -9.21 1.57 -8.11
N GLY A 58 -9.57 1.42 -6.83
CA GLY A 58 -9.91 2.55 -5.96
C GLY A 58 -10.03 2.15 -4.49
N ARG A 59 -9.66 3.05 -3.58
CA ARG A 59 -9.72 2.84 -2.12
C ARG A 59 -10.11 4.13 -1.42
N SER A 60 -10.97 4.06 -0.41
CA SER A 60 -11.47 5.23 0.32
C SER A 60 -11.95 4.81 1.70
N ALA A 61 -12.04 5.77 2.61
CA ALA A 61 -12.83 5.64 3.82
C ALA A 61 -14.33 5.55 3.48
N THR A 62 -15.08 4.75 4.23
CA THR A 62 -16.50 4.46 3.98
C THR A 62 -17.44 5.61 4.36
N ASN A 63 -17.05 6.46 5.34
CA ASN A 63 -17.96 7.43 5.96
C ASN A 63 -17.48 8.89 5.95
N SER A 64 -16.28 9.17 5.44
CA SER A 64 -15.64 10.49 5.59
C SER A 64 -15.52 11.28 4.27
N GLY A 65 -16.13 10.79 3.18
CA GLY A 65 -15.79 11.22 1.82
C GLY A 65 -14.38 10.75 1.43
N ASN A 66 -13.92 11.09 0.23
CA ASN A 66 -12.54 10.79 -0.16
C ASN A 66 -11.58 11.79 0.49
N LEU A 67 -11.04 11.43 1.66
CA LEU A 67 -10.03 12.22 2.37
C LEU A 67 -8.61 12.11 1.77
N GLY A 68 -8.45 11.30 0.73
CA GLY A 68 -7.21 11.12 0.01
C GLY A 68 -6.71 9.68 0.06
N ALA A 69 -6.28 9.20 -1.11
CA ALA A 69 -5.58 7.94 -1.27
C ALA A 69 -4.25 8.17 -2.01
N ALA A 70 -3.23 7.42 -1.63
CA ALA A 70 -1.95 7.38 -2.32
C ALA A 70 -1.48 5.95 -2.50
N VAL A 71 -0.58 5.76 -3.47
CA VAL A 71 0.07 4.49 -3.74
C VAL A 71 1.51 4.76 -4.12
N CYS A 72 2.42 3.91 -3.67
CA CYS A 72 3.73 3.78 -4.28
C CYS A 72 3.90 2.35 -4.80
N GLN A 73 4.55 2.24 -5.96
CA GLN A 73 4.78 0.96 -6.61
C GLN A 73 6.27 0.70 -6.70
N PHE A 74 6.69 -0.44 -6.16
CA PHE A 74 8.03 -0.98 -6.34
C PHE A 74 8.04 -1.83 -7.61
N THR A 75 8.89 -1.45 -8.56
CA THR A 75 9.00 -2.10 -9.88
C THR A 75 10.41 -2.64 -10.13
N GLY A 76 11.17 -2.86 -9.05
CA GLY A 76 12.52 -3.38 -9.13
C GLY A 76 12.56 -4.82 -9.61
N PRO A 77 13.71 -5.29 -10.14
CA PRO A 77 13.87 -6.65 -10.65
C PRO A 77 13.84 -7.72 -9.55
N LYS A 78 14.13 -7.34 -8.31
CA LYS A 78 14.10 -8.21 -7.13
C LYS A 78 12.91 -7.88 -6.24
N ILE A 79 12.82 -6.63 -5.79
CA ILE A 79 11.75 -6.18 -4.89
C ILE A 79 10.67 -5.49 -5.71
N PHE A 80 9.46 -6.02 -5.64
CA PHE A 80 8.29 -5.47 -6.32
C PHE A 80 7.05 -5.58 -5.45
N GLY A 81 6.05 -4.76 -5.75
CA GLY A 81 4.79 -4.71 -5.03
C GLY A 81 4.31 -3.29 -4.81
N VAL A 82 3.42 -3.10 -3.84
CA VAL A 82 2.70 -1.85 -3.62
C VAL A 82 2.56 -1.51 -2.15
N VAL A 83 2.58 -0.22 -1.84
CA VAL A 83 2.13 0.30 -0.55
C VAL A 83 1.02 1.31 -0.80
N PHE A 84 -0.11 1.11 -0.13
CA PHE A 84 -1.25 2.00 -0.17
C PHE A 84 -1.32 2.85 1.09
N PHE A 85 -1.68 4.11 0.93
CA PHE A 85 -1.99 5.03 2.01
C PHE A 85 -3.43 5.51 1.86
N ILE A 86 -4.21 5.40 2.93
CA ILE A 86 -5.64 5.68 2.93
C ILE A 86 -5.93 6.59 4.13
N GLN A 87 -6.32 7.83 3.86
CA GLN A 87 -6.73 8.74 4.90
C GLN A 87 -8.14 8.35 5.36
N VAL A 88 -8.27 7.81 6.58
CA VAL A 88 -9.56 7.37 7.13
C VAL A 88 -10.25 8.44 7.99
N SER A 89 -9.47 9.37 8.52
CA SER A 89 -9.92 10.61 9.17
C SER A 89 -8.85 11.70 8.99
N GLU A 90 -9.12 12.95 9.38
CA GLU A 90 -8.15 14.06 9.28
C GLU A 90 -6.79 13.77 9.93
N ASN A 91 -6.76 12.91 10.95
CA ASN A 91 -5.58 12.60 11.75
C ASN A 91 -5.21 11.11 11.74
N THR A 92 -5.78 10.31 10.84
CA THR A 92 -5.51 8.88 10.79
C THR A 92 -5.31 8.41 9.34
N CYS A 93 -4.13 7.88 9.07
CA CYS A 93 -3.76 7.23 7.82
C CYS A 93 -3.56 5.72 8.05
N VAL A 94 -4.22 4.90 7.25
CA VAL A 94 -3.95 3.45 7.17
C VAL A 94 -2.94 3.21 6.06
N ILE A 95 -1.91 2.43 6.37
CA ILE A 95 -0.84 2.03 5.47
C ILE A 95 -0.97 0.53 5.26
N GLU A 96 -1.09 0.09 4.01
CA GLU A 96 -1.11 -1.33 3.65
C GLU A 96 0.02 -1.64 2.69
N THR A 97 0.91 -2.52 3.12
CA THR A 97 2.11 -2.91 2.40
C THR A 97 1.95 -4.34 1.90
N THR A 98 2.24 -4.55 0.62
CA THR A 98 2.33 -5.88 0.01
C THR A 98 3.53 -5.91 -0.92
N LEU A 99 4.57 -6.62 -0.53
CA LEU A 99 5.82 -6.71 -1.29
C LEU A 99 6.29 -8.16 -1.39
N ASP A 100 7.07 -8.42 -2.43
CA ASP A 100 7.71 -9.70 -2.72
C ASP A 100 9.19 -9.46 -3.08
N GLY A 101 10.00 -10.51 -2.91
CA GLY A 101 11.42 -10.53 -3.23
C GLY A 101 12.33 -9.83 -2.22
N LEU A 102 11.85 -9.59 -1.00
CA LEU A 102 12.69 -9.15 0.11
C LEU A 102 13.46 -10.34 0.71
N PRO A 103 14.69 -10.12 1.23
CA PRO A 103 15.35 -11.12 2.06
C PRO A 103 14.51 -11.47 3.29
N GLY A 104 14.67 -12.69 3.80
CA GLY A 104 14.06 -13.06 5.08
C GLY A 104 14.71 -12.29 6.24
N GLY A 105 13.90 -11.76 7.16
CA GLY A 105 14.38 -10.94 8.26
C GLY A 105 13.52 -9.72 8.54
N LYS A 106 14.10 -8.74 9.23
CA LYS A 106 13.44 -7.46 9.51
C LYS A 106 14.09 -6.37 8.68
N HIS A 107 13.26 -5.54 8.07
CA HIS A 107 13.68 -4.47 7.17
C HIS A 107 13.05 -3.16 7.60
N GLY A 108 13.89 -2.17 7.92
CA GLY A 108 13.44 -0.81 8.17
C GLY A 108 12.81 -0.21 6.92
N TYR A 109 11.73 0.53 7.08
CA TYR A 109 11.10 1.22 5.96
C TYR A 109 10.54 2.58 6.39
N VAL A 110 10.82 3.58 5.58
CA VAL A 110 10.74 4.99 5.98
C VAL A 110 10.26 5.86 4.83
N ILE A 111 9.46 6.88 5.13
CA ILE A 111 9.13 7.95 4.17
C ILE A 111 10.24 9.00 4.20
N HIS A 112 10.85 9.30 3.07
CA HIS A 112 11.87 10.35 2.96
C HIS A 112 11.30 11.68 2.51
N MET A 113 12.08 12.75 2.65
CA MET A 113 11.66 14.10 2.31
C MET A 113 11.40 14.28 0.79
N PHE A 114 12.17 13.64 -0.08
CA PHE A 114 12.13 13.88 -1.52
C PHE A 114 11.77 12.62 -2.33
N GLY A 115 10.97 12.79 -3.38
CA GLY A 115 10.67 11.75 -4.37
C GLY A 115 11.68 11.64 -5.50
N ASP A 116 12.95 12.02 -5.29
CA ASP A 116 14.00 11.97 -6.32
C ASP A 116 14.70 10.60 -6.29
N LEU A 117 14.21 9.68 -7.12
CA LEU A 117 14.79 8.33 -7.26
C LEU A 117 16.08 8.30 -8.09
N SER A 118 16.62 9.45 -8.52
CA SER A 118 17.86 9.48 -9.29
C SER A 118 19.09 9.13 -8.44
N GLN A 119 20.22 8.88 -9.12
CA GLN A 119 21.49 8.55 -8.47
C GLN A 119 21.41 7.33 -7.54
N ASP A 120 20.70 6.27 -7.99
CA ASP A 120 20.53 5.04 -7.21
C ASP A 120 19.98 5.35 -5.80
N TYR A 121 18.92 6.17 -5.77
CA TYR A 121 18.28 6.67 -4.55
C TYR A 121 19.14 7.61 -3.67
N GLY A 122 20.29 8.09 -4.15
CA GLY A 122 21.16 9.00 -3.40
C GLY A 122 20.56 10.38 -3.09
N ARG A 123 19.33 10.68 -3.53
CA ARG A 123 18.67 11.99 -3.41
C ARG A 123 17.33 11.97 -2.69
N LEU A 124 17.01 10.90 -1.97
CA LEU A 124 15.78 10.85 -1.17
C LEU A 124 15.76 11.89 -0.03
N GLY A 125 16.93 12.31 0.44
CA GLY A 125 17.05 13.24 1.58
C GLY A 125 16.77 12.55 2.92
N PRO A 126 16.63 13.33 4.01
CA PRO A 126 16.40 12.77 5.34
C PRO A 126 15.02 12.12 5.48
N HIS A 127 14.81 11.44 6.59
CA HIS A 127 13.48 10.95 6.99
C HIS A 127 12.48 12.12 7.01
N TYR A 128 11.24 11.85 6.63
CA TYR A 128 10.20 12.87 6.61
C TYR A 128 9.84 13.29 8.05
N ASN A 129 10.33 14.47 8.43
CA ASN A 129 10.20 14.99 9.78
C ASN A 129 9.69 16.44 9.81
N PRO A 130 8.40 16.67 9.51
CA PRO A 130 7.82 18.02 9.53
C PRO A 130 7.72 18.62 10.95
N LEU A 131 7.79 17.78 11.98
CA LEU A 131 7.61 18.19 13.39
C LEU A 131 8.93 18.40 14.14
N GLY A 132 10.08 18.19 13.48
CA GLY A 132 11.40 18.33 14.10
C GLY A 132 11.62 17.42 15.30
N LYS A 133 11.05 16.21 15.27
CA LYS A 133 11.17 15.20 16.32
C LYS A 133 12.44 14.37 16.13
N PRO A 134 12.97 13.68 17.17
CA PRO A 134 14.04 12.72 16.98
C PRO A 134 13.55 11.49 16.21
N HIS A 135 14.46 10.63 15.76
CA HIS A 135 14.11 9.28 15.26
C HIS A 135 13.42 8.47 16.36
N GLY A 136 12.54 7.53 15.99
CA GLY A 136 11.97 6.61 16.96
C GLY A 136 10.94 5.62 16.42
N ASN A 137 10.18 5.03 17.35
CA ASN A 137 9.21 3.98 17.03
C ASN A 137 7.77 4.50 16.94
N ALA A 138 7.30 4.81 15.73
CA ALA A 138 5.90 5.19 15.51
C ALA A 138 4.90 4.05 15.82
N ALA A 139 5.34 2.78 15.82
CA ALA A 139 4.45 1.63 16.05
C ALA A 139 3.91 1.54 17.48
N ASN A 140 4.46 2.28 18.44
CA ASN A 140 3.97 2.35 19.82
C ASN A 140 3.05 3.55 20.09
N GLY A 141 2.58 4.24 19.05
CA GLY A 141 1.78 5.47 19.21
C GLY A 141 2.59 6.64 19.78
N ASN A 142 3.93 6.57 19.68
CA ASN A 142 4.82 7.62 20.13
C ASN A 142 4.77 8.80 19.15
N SER A 143 4.34 9.97 19.61
CA SER A 143 4.35 11.21 18.82
C SER A 143 5.72 11.90 18.74
N GLU A 144 6.71 11.39 19.48
CA GLU A 144 8.08 11.90 19.55
C GLU A 144 9.02 11.09 18.64
N CYS A 145 8.59 10.81 17.41
CA CYS A 145 9.40 10.21 16.35
C CYS A 145 9.23 10.99 15.04
N HIS A 146 10.05 10.73 14.01
CA HIS A 146 9.79 11.32 12.70
C HIS A 146 8.44 10.84 12.19
N ALA A 147 7.69 11.72 11.52
CA ALA A 147 6.41 11.32 10.93
C ALA A 147 6.56 10.23 9.86
N GLY A 148 7.74 10.12 9.25
CA GLY A 148 8.07 9.14 8.23
C GLY A 148 8.60 7.80 8.74
N ASP A 149 8.89 7.64 10.03
CA ASP A 149 9.42 6.38 10.58
C ASP A 149 8.28 5.34 10.66
N LEU A 150 8.30 4.29 9.81
CA LEU A 150 7.25 3.26 9.81
C LEU A 150 7.66 1.99 10.60
N GLY A 151 8.89 1.99 11.11
CA GLY A 151 9.52 0.88 11.82
C GLY A 151 9.96 -0.23 10.86
N ASN A 152 9.70 -1.49 11.25
CA ASN A 152 10.16 -2.66 10.52
C ASN A 152 9.03 -3.42 9.79
N LEU A 153 9.35 -3.95 8.61
CA LEU A 153 8.66 -5.05 7.94
C LEU A 153 9.26 -6.36 8.44
N VAL A 154 8.43 -7.37 8.66
CA VAL A 154 8.87 -8.73 9.03
C VAL A 154 8.61 -9.64 7.85
N VAL A 155 9.67 -10.21 7.29
CA VAL A 155 9.64 -11.01 6.06
C VAL A 155 10.02 -12.44 6.39
N GLY A 156 9.20 -13.39 5.93
CA GLY A 156 9.47 -14.82 6.06
C GLY A 156 10.49 -15.33 5.03
N GLU A 157 10.75 -16.63 5.04
CA GLU A 157 11.66 -17.27 4.06
C GLU A 157 11.12 -17.24 2.62
N ASP A 158 9.82 -17.00 2.45
CA ASP A 158 9.17 -16.88 1.13
C ASP A 158 9.41 -15.51 0.47
N GLY A 159 10.06 -14.58 1.18
CA GLY A 159 10.40 -13.24 0.70
C GLY A 159 9.20 -12.30 0.55
N LYS A 160 8.03 -12.70 1.06
CA LYS A 160 6.79 -11.94 0.98
C LYS A 160 6.49 -11.23 2.29
N VAL A 161 5.88 -10.06 2.16
CA VAL A 161 5.34 -9.32 3.31
C VAL A 161 3.98 -8.76 2.99
N VAL A 162 3.04 -9.00 3.90
CA VAL A 162 1.74 -8.35 3.97
C VAL A 162 1.65 -7.69 5.33
N ASP A 163 1.67 -6.37 5.36
CA ASP A 163 1.69 -5.59 6.60
C ASP A 163 0.62 -4.48 6.54
N ARG A 164 0.04 -4.16 7.71
CA ARG A 164 -1.00 -3.14 7.83
C ARG A 164 -0.79 -2.35 9.11
N LYS A 165 -0.59 -1.04 8.97
CA LYS A 165 -0.35 -0.11 10.08
C LYS A 165 -1.29 1.08 10.05
N THR A 166 -1.47 1.67 11.22
CA THR A 166 -2.19 2.94 11.39
C THR A 166 -1.21 3.97 11.89
N SER A 167 -1.15 5.13 11.24
CA SER A 167 -0.36 6.28 11.67
C SER A 167 -1.25 7.47 11.95
N HIS A 168 -0.91 8.19 13.03
CA HIS A 168 -1.54 9.46 13.41
C HIS A 168 -0.68 10.68 13.07
N LEU A 169 0.54 10.46 12.56
CA LEU A 169 1.49 11.51 12.19
C LEU A 169 1.51 11.76 10.68
N ILE A 170 0.95 10.83 9.90
CA ILE A 170 0.92 10.88 8.44
C ILE A 170 -0.42 11.43 7.96
N GLN A 171 -0.34 12.42 7.09
CA GLN A 171 -1.44 12.93 6.30
C GLN A 171 -1.13 12.70 4.82
N VAL A 172 -2.01 11.98 4.11
CA VAL A 172 -1.84 11.62 2.70
C VAL A 172 -1.47 12.83 1.83
N PRO A 173 -2.15 14.00 1.90
CA PRO A 173 -1.79 15.16 1.09
C PRO A 173 -0.35 15.65 1.29
N MET A 174 0.23 15.43 2.47
CA MET A 174 1.55 15.92 2.86
C MET A 174 2.70 15.00 2.43
N ILE A 175 2.39 13.76 2.06
CA ILE A 175 3.37 12.75 1.62
C ILE A 175 3.34 12.49 0.10
N ILE A 176 2.34 13.03 -0.63
CA ILE A 176 2.34 12.97 -2.10
C ILE A 176 3.61 13.61 -2.67
N GLY A 177 4.28 12.90 -3.58
CA GLY A 177 5.51 13.34 -4.23
C GLY A 177 6.78 13.10 -3.42
N ARG A 178 6.65 12.57 -2.20
CA ARG A 178 7.77 12.03 -1.41
C ARG A 178 8.07 10.59 -1.83
N SER A 179 9.08 9.97 -1.25
CA SER A 179 9.37 8.55 -1.48
C SER A 179 9.24 7.74 -0.20
N ILE A 180 9.04 6.44 -0.38
CA ILE A 180 9.29 5.44 0.64
C ILE A 180 10.58 4.70 0.27
N GLY A 181 11.41 4.42 1.28
CA GLY A 181 12.60 3.61 1.19
C GLY A 181 12.48 2.34 2.02
N ILE A 182 13.04 1.24 1.54
CA ILE A 182 13.15 -0.03 2.26
C ILE A 182 14.63 -0.38 2.38
N TYR A 183 15.05 -0.71 3.58
CA TYR A 183 16.44 -0.94 3.94
C TYR A 183 16.75 -2.40 4.19
N GLU A 184 18.02 -2.77 4.03
CA GLU A 184 18.51 -4.11 4.35
C GLU A 184 18.49 -4.34 5.86
N GLU A 185 18.83 -3.31 6.63
CA GLU A 185 18.96 -3.39 8.07
C GLU A 185 17.61 -3.32 8.80
N GLU A 186 17.56 -3.92 10.00
CA GLU A 186 16.51 -3.67 10.97
C GLU A 186 16.67 -2.25 11.52
N ASP A 187 15.60 -1.46 11.49
CA ASP A 187 15.54 -0.19 12.24
C ASP A 187 15.61 -0.51 13.74
N HIS A 188 16.58 0.07 14.44
CA HIS A 188 16.78 -0.14 15.87
C HIS A 188 15.69 0.50 16.76
N LEU A 189 14.84 1.36 16.19
CA LEU A 189 13.69 1.98 16.85
C LEU A 189 14.06 2.84 18.07
N THR A 190 15.33 3.24 18.18
CA THR A 190 15.87 3.98 19.32
C THR A 190 15.39 5.41 19.32
N CYS A 191 14.75 5.84 20.41
CA CYS A 191 14.30 7.21 20.60
C CYS A 191 15.43 8.06 21.23
N GLY A 192 15.74 9.21 20.64
CA GLY A 192 16.57 10.25 21.28
C GLY A 192 18.02 10.38 20.79
N GLY A 193 18.38 9.75 19.66
CA GLY A 193 19.60 10.06 18.92
C GLY A 193 19.32 10.81 17.61
N ASP A 194 20.32 11.49 17.06
CA ASP A 194 20.32 12.02 15.69
C ASP A 194 20.64 10.91 14.65
N ASP A 195 20.30 9.66 14.94
CA ASP A 195 20.59 8.53 14.06
C ASP A 195 19.40 8.16 13.19
N ASP A 196 19.67 7.75 11.95
CA ASP A 196 18.66 7.28 11.00
C ASP A 196 18.24 5.82 11.31
N GLY A 197 18.11 5.46 12.59
CA GLY A 197 17.73 4.11 13.03
C GLY A 197 18.74 2.99 12.73
N GLY A 198 19.96 3.35 12.32
CA GLY A 198 20.99 2.40 11.87
C GLY A 198 20.85 1.96 10.42
N LEU A 199 19.93 2.56 9.67
CA LEU A 199 19.62 2.24 8.28
C LEU A 199 20.69 2.80 7.34
N LYS A 200 21.31 1.94 6.52
CA LYS A 200 22.44 2.34 5.67
C LYS A 200 22.24 1.91 4.23
N THR A 201 21.81 0.66 4.03
CA THR A 201 21.76 0.05 2.71
C THR A 201 20.34 0.04 2.22
N LEU A 202 20.04 0.96 1.31
CA LEU A 202 18.72 1.04 0.71
C LEU A 202 18.54 -0.04 -0.36
N LEU A 203 17.58 -0.93 -0.18
CA LEU A 203 17.28 -2.02 -1.10
C LEU A 203 16.38 -1.56 -2.25
N ALA A 204 15.38 -0.74 -1.95
CA ALA A 204 14.44 -0.22 -2.94
C ALA A 204 13.77 1.07 -2.46
N ALA A 205 13.35 1.91 -3.41
CA ALA A 205 12.50 3.05 -3.12
C ALA A 205 11.47 3.30 -4.21
N ALA A 206 10.38 3.97 -3.83
CA ALA A 206 9.29 4.30 -4.73
C ALA A 206 8.68 5.66 -4.37
N VAL A 207 8.25 6.43 -5.37
CA VAL A 207 7.53 7.70 -5.16
C VAL A 207 6.09 7.41 -4.74
N ILE A 208 5.62 8.17 -3.75
CA ILE A 208 4.24 8.17 -3.28
C ILE A 208 3.42 9.04 -4.23
N ALA A 209 2.63 8.38 -5.09
CA ALA A 209 1.78 9.02 -6.08
C ALA A 209 0.32 9.07 -5.61
N ARG A 210 -0.47 9.97 -6.22
CA ARG A 210 -1.91 10.02 -5.97
C ARG A 210 -2.55 8.72 -6.47
N SER A 211 -3.45 8.16 -5.66
CA SER A 211 -4.30 7.04 -6.04
C SER A 211 -5.75 7.50 -6.13
N ALA A 212 -6.54 6.83 -6.95
CA ALA A 212 -7.96 7.12 -7.07
C ALA A 212 -8.72 6.63 -5.84
N GLY A 213 -9.68 7.44 -5.39
CA GLY A 213 -10.72 6.98 -4.47
C GLY A 213 -11.59 5.89 -5.08
N VAL A 214 -12.42 5.25 -4.25
CA VAL A 214 -13.47 4.34 -4.73
C VAL A 214 -14.37 5.10 -5.70
N LEU A 215 -14.56 4.55 -6.90
CA LEU A 215 -15.33 5.11 -8.04
C LEU A 215 -14.73 6.34 -8.74
N GLU A 216 -13.58 6.88 -8.32
CA GLU A 216 -12.99 8.07 -8.96
C GLU A 216 -12.22 7.76 -10.24
N ASN A 217 -11.81 6.50 -10.41
CA ASN A 217 -11.18 6.04 -11.64
C ASN A 217 -12.18 5.29 -12.51
N GLN A 218 -12.59 5.91 -13.60
CA GLN A 218 -13.43 5.29 -14.63
C GLN A 218 -12.62 4.64 -15.75
N LYS A 219 -11.28 4.73 -15.72
CA LYS A 219 -10.42 4.13 -16.75
C LYS A 219 -10.53 2.62 -16.67
N ARG A 220 -10.79 2.01 -17.82
CA ARG A 220 -10.91 0.56 -17.99
C ARG A 220 -9.66 -0.09 -18.62
N VAL A 221 -8.64 0.69 -18.97
CA VAL A 221 -7.46 0.21 -19.74
C VAL A 221 -6.16 0.86 -19.22
N CYS A 222 -5.12 0.05 -18.95
CA CYS A 222 -3.70 0.48 -18.98
C CYS A 222 -3.04 -0.15 -20.21
N LEU A 223 -2.10 0.56 -20.82
CA LEU A 223 -1.32 0.11 -22.00
C LEU A 223 0.14 -0.21 -21.63
N CYS A 224 0.46 -0.21 -20.35
CA CYS A 224 1.82 -0.20 -19.81
C CYS A 224 2.52 -1.58 -19.81
N ASP A 225 1.76 -2.67 -19.82
CA ASP A 225 2.23 -4.04 -19.62
C ASP A 225 1.73 -5.02 -20.71
N GLY A 226 0.99 -4.54 -21.71
CA GLY A 226 0.33 -5.40 -22.69
C GLY A 226 -0.81 -6.24 -22.11
N THR A 227 -1.10 -6.12 -20.81
CA THR A 227 -2.38 -6.49 -20.23
C THR A 227 -3.29 -5.27 -20.24
N THR A 228 -4.18 -5.25 -21.23
CA THR A 228 -5.50 -4.65 -21.02
C THR A 228 -6.00 -5.12 -19.65
N LEU A 229 -6.62 -4.28 -18.81
CA LEU A 229 -7.32 -4.76 -17.59
C LEU A 229 -8.34 -5.89 -17.93
N TRP A 230 -8.66 -6.05 -19.22
CA TRP A 230 -8.84 -7.25 -20.10
C TRP A 230 -10.03 -6.95 -21.04
N GLU A 231 -10.04 -7.23 -22.34
CA GLU A 231 -10.06 -8.53 -23.05
C GLU A 231 -9.86 -8.27 -24.56
N ASN A 232 -9.32 -9.24 -25.31
CA ASN A 232 -9.77 -9.41 -26.70
C ASN A 232 -9.94 -10.89 -27.03
N LYS A 233 -11.20 -11.34 -27.04
CA LYS A 233 -11.61 -12.54 -27.77
C LYS A 233 -12.24 -12.12 -29.09
N ASN A 234 -11.51 -12.41 -30.18
CA ASN A 234 -11.94 -13.20 -31.34
C ASN A 234 -11.49 -12.59 -32.67
N LYS A 235 -10.83 -13.41 -33.50
CA LYS A 235 -11.19 -13.58 -34.91
C LYS A 235 -10.67 -14.94 -35.42
N SER A 236 -11.65 -15.74 -35.88
CA SER A 236 -11.63 -16.97 -36.69
C SER A 236 -10.74 -18.13 -36.26
#